data_AF-A0A5J4UFM7-F1
#
_entry.id   AF-A0A5J4UFM7-F1
#
_cell.length_a   1.000
_cell.length_b   1.000
_cell.length_c   1.000
_cell.angle_alpha   90.00
_cell.angle_beta   90.00
_cell.angle_gamma   90.00
#
_symmetry.space_group_name_H-M   'P 1'
#
loop_
_entity.id
_entity.type
_entity.pdbx_description
1 polymer ?
#
loop_
_entity_poly.entity_id
_entity_poly.type
_entity_poly.pdbx_seq_one_letter_code
_entity_poly.pdbx_strand_id
1 'polypeptide(L)'
;QVIINHLKSLLNESDAWVKERAKNALKYLSQIAANRSEILNDQELKRTEQDLNQPIEGLQEQKQSILEKQETDLLLLSSIIEDRNDNKLCKRIISSGIVESLLTIFTTRDLNSITQTYSSAFFQLTHPSSGEVRLLIYDKKPFPGLTRLLEHTDILVASDAIASILNIQLSGINTTPESDPHPHYETIQESDGIKKIFALFQKNGSKYSRDRSALCIGFLFRAREISDQVMRQEIINHLKSLLNDSDALQEERAKVALKYLSMNTVNKTEMEAEGFTIPK
;
A
#
# COMPACT_ATOMS: atom_id res chain seq x y z
N GLN A 1 -16.74 24.26 14.15
CA GLN A 1 -15.42 24.90 13.99
C GLN A 1 -14.48 24.84 15.19
N VAL A 2 -14.78 25.46 16.36
CA VAL A 2 -13.80 25.57 17.48
C VAL A 2 -13.26 24.21 17.96
N ILE A 3 -14.14 23.24 18.19
CA ILE A 3 -13.75 21.89 18.63
C ILE A 3 -12.93 21.16 17.56
N ILE A 4 -13.33 21.24 16.29
CA ILE A 4 -12.62 20.60 15.18
C ILE A 4 -11.20 21.16 15.05
N ASN A 5 -11.03 22.48 15.11
CA ASN A 5 -9.72 23.13 15.01
C ASN A 5 -8.83 22.75 16.19
N HIS A 6 -9.39 22.68 17.41
CA HIS A 6 -8.65 22.22 18.58
C HIS A 6 -8.20 20.77 18.43
N LEU A 7 -9.06 19.86 17.97
CA LEU A 7 -8.67 18.46 17.73
C LEU A 7 -7.58 18.35 16.65
N LYS A 8 -7.62 19.18 15.60
CA LYS A 8 -6.55 19.23 14.59
C LYS A 8 -5.21 19.66 15.19
N SER A 9 -5.18 20.68 16.06
CA SER A 9 -3.92 21.10 16.68
C SER A 9 -3.33 20.01 17.57
N LEU A 10 -4.17 19.18 18.19
CA LEU A 10 -3.73 18.07 19.03
C LEU A 10 -3.04 16.93 18.26
N LEU A 11 -3.13 16.90 16.91
CA LEU A 11 -2.40 15.92 16.10
C LEU A 11 -0.89 16.17 16.07
N ASN A 12 -0.46 17.40 16.37
CA ASN A 12 0.96 17.76 16.48
C ASN A 12 1.51 17.66 17.91
N GLU A 13 0.73 17.16 18.87
CA GLU A 13 1.17 17.04 20.26
C GLU A 13 2.27 15.98 20.42
N SER A 14 3.19 16.24 21.35
CA SER A 14 4.27 15.30 21.69
C SER A 14 3.76 14.06 22.42
N ASP A 15 2.65 14.19 23.16
CA ASP A 15 2.02 13.08 23.85
C ASP A 15 1.28 12.17 22.86
N ALA A 16 1.78 10.95 22.71
CA ALA A 16 1.23 9.95 21.79
C ALA A 16 -0.21 9.55 22.13
N TRP A 17 -0.58 9.55 23.41
CA TRP A 17 -1.95 9.23 23.83
C TRP A 17 -2.90 10.36 23.44
N VAL A 18 -2.51 11.62 23.64
CA VAL A 18 -3.32 12.79 23.23
C VAL A 18 -3.50 12.80 21.71
N LYS A 19 -2.43 12.58 20.95
CA LYS A 19 -2.45 12.48 19.49
C LYS A 19 -3.42 11.41 19.00
N GLU A 20 -3.35 10.21 19.59
CA GLU A 20 -4.23 9.10 19.22
C GLU A 20 -5.69 9.37 19.60
N ARG A 21 -5.95 10.02 20.74
CA ARG A 21 -7.31 10.44 21.13
C ARG A 21 -7.88 11.49 20.18
N ALA A 22 -7.06 12.44 19.74
CA ALA A 22 -7.45 13.45 18.76
C ALA A 22 -7.77 12.82 17.39
N LYS A 23 -6.91 11.91 16.91
CA LYS A 23 -7.14 11.12 15.69
C LYS A 23 -8.49 10.39 15.77
N ASN A 24 -8.75 9.67 16.86
CA ASN A 24 -10.00 8.93 17.06
C ASN A 24 -11.22 9.86 17.12
N ALA A 25 -11.13 10.99 17.83
CA ALA A 25 -12.22 11.95 17.90
C ALA A 25 -12.57 12.53 16.51
N LEU A 26 -11.56 12.87 15.70
CA LEU A 26 -11.75 13.33 14.32
C LEU A 26 -12.38 12.23 13.45
N LYS A 27 -11.94 10.98 13.58
CA LYS A 27 -12.53 9.80 12.91
C LYS A 27 -14.02 9.69 13.21
N TYR A 28 -14.42 9.76 14.49
CA TYR A 28 -15.84 9.70 14.89
C TYR A 28 -16.64 10.90 14.39
N LEU A 29 -16.11 12.13 14.52
CA LEU A 29 -16.80 13.33 14.03
C LEU A 29 -17.03 13.27 12.51
N SER A 30 -16.07 12.73 11.76
CA SER A 30 -16.15 12.59 10.29
C SER A 30 -17.15 11.55 9.80
N GLN A 31 -17.78 10.78 10.69
CA GLN A 31 -18.91 9.93 10.31
C GLN A 31 -20.08 10.77 9.79
N ILE A 32 -20.25 11.99 10.30
CA ILE A 32 -21.24 12.95 9.79
C ILE A 32 -20.67 13.66 8.57
N ALA A 33 -21.37 13.61 7.43
CA ALA A 33 -20.89 14.15 6.15
C ALA A 33 -20.60 15.68 6.20
N ALA A 34 -21.41 16.43 6.95
CA ALA A 34 -21.20 17.87 7.15
C ALA A 34 -19.87 18.14 7.89
N ASN A 35 -19.66 17.47 9.03
CA ASN A 35 -18.42 17.57 9.80
C ASN A 35 -17.22 17.10 8.97
N ARG A 36 -17.36 16.01 8.21
CA ARG A 36 -16.29 15.51 7.32
C ARG A 36 -15.88 16.55 6.29
N SER A 37 -16.86 17.21 5.70
CA SER A 37 -16.60 18.28 4.73
C SER A 37 -15.99 19.51 5.37
N GLU A 38 -16.26 19.80 6.65
CA GLU A 38 -15.60 20.86 7.42
C GLU A 38 -14.15 20.49 7.79
N ILE A 39 -13.94 19.24 8.23
CA ILE A 39 -12.64 18.73 8.68
C ILE A 39 -11.66 18.61 7.51
N LEU A 40 -12.07 18.04 6.37
CA LEU A 40 -11.21 17.78 5.22
C LEU A 40 -11.82 18.41 3.95
N ASN A 41 -11.89 19.74 3.94
CA ASN A 41 -12.31 20.54 2.79
C ASN A 41 -11.18 20.70 1.75
N ASP A 42 -11.49 21.30 0.61
CA ASP A 42 -10.55 21.48 -0.50
C ASP A 42 -9.36 22.39 -0.13
N GLN A 43 -9.54 23.34 0.80
CA GLN A 43 -8.45 24.17 1.29
C GLN A 43 -7.46 23.36 2.14
N GLU A 44 -7.95 22.42 2.95
CA GLU A 44 -7.11 21.51 3.72
C GLU A 44 -6.36 20.55 2.80
N LEU A 45 -7.01 19.98 1.80
CA LEU A 45 -6.35 19.12 0.80
C LEU A 45 -5.25 19.87 0.05
N LYS A 46 -5.49 21.14 -0.32
CA LYS A 46 -4.49 21.98 -0.98
C LYS A 46 -3.32 22.32 -0.05
N ARG A 47 -3.58 22.58 1.24
CA ARG A 47 -2.52 22.81 2.22
C ARG A 47 -1.64 21.57 2.39
N THR A 48 -2.26 20.40 2.56
CA THR A 48 -1.53 19.13 2.65
C THR A 48 -0.66 18.87 1.42
N GLU A 49 -1.17 19.12 0.21
CA GLU A 49 -0.36 19.00 -1.01
C GLU A 49 0.84 19.96 -1.02
N GLN A 50 0.63 21.23 -0.66
CA GLN A 50 1.70 22.21 -0.57
C GLN A 50 2.76 21.83 0.47
N ASP A 51 2.31 21.34 1.62
CA ASP A 51 3.18 20.98 2.74
C ASP A 51 4.01 19.73 2.42
N LEU A 52 3.42 18.73 1.75
CA LEU A 52 4.15 17.56 1.25
C LEU A 52 5.20 17.92 0.19
N ASN A 53 4.92 18.91 -0.64
CA ASN A 53 5.84 19.40 -1.67
C ASN A 53 6.92 20.35 -1.13
N GLN A 54 6.86 20.73 0.15
CA GLN A 54 7.89 21.56 0.78
C GLN A 54 9.21 20.77 0.94
N PRO A 55 10.34 21.27 0.40
CA PRO A 55 11.65 20.66 0.62
C PRO A 55 12.07 20.68 2.10
N ILE A 56 12.74 19.61 2.55
CA ILE A 56 13.28 19.51 3.91
C ILE A 56 14.66 20.17 3.96
N GLU A 57 14.67 21.50 4.08
CA GLU A 57 15.87 22.33 4.05
C GLU A 57 16.01 23.20 5.31
N GLY A 58 17.19 23.80 5.50
CA GLY A 58 17.47 24.69 6.61
C GLY A 58 18.11 24.00 7.83
N LEU A 59 17.98 24.66 8.99
CA LEU A 59 18.52 24.17 10.26
C LEU A 59 17.74 22.96 10.78
N GLN A 60 18.31 22.21 11.72
CA GLN A 60 17.70 20.98 12.25
C GLN A 60 16.27 21.19 12.76
N GLU A 61 16.02 22.29 13.49
CA GLU A 61 14.68 22.65 13.98
C GLU A 61 13.69 22.95 12.85
N GLN A 62 14.14 23.58 11.77
CA GLN A 62 13.29 23.87 10.61
C GLN A 62 12.93 22.59 9.86
N LYS A 63 13.91 21.70 9.65
CA LYS A 63 13.68 20.39 9.04
C LYS A 63 12.69 19.56 9.85
N GLN A 64 12.85 19.55 11.17
CA GLN A 64 11.96 18.86 12.09
C GLN A 64 10.54 19.42 12.02
N SER A 65 10.39 20.75 12.04
CA SER A 65 9.08 21.40 11.92
C SER A 65 8.38 21.08 10.59
N ILE A 66 9.12 21.03 9.48
CA ILE A 66 8.56 20.65 8.16
C ILE A 66 8.07 19.19 8.19
N LEU A 67 8.87 18.28 8.74
CA LEU A 67 8.50 16.87 8.86
C LEU A 67 7.26 16.68 9.74
N GLU A 68 7.22 17.31 10.91
CA GLU A 68 6.09 17.26 11.84
C GLU A 68 4.80 17.78 11.20
N LYS A 69 4.90 18.84 10.40
CA LYS A 69 3.77 19.39 9.65
C LYS A 69 3.23 18.38 8.62
N GLN A 70 4.12 17.82 7.80
CA GLN A 70 3.75 16.80 6.81
C GLN A 70 3.11 15.57 7.48
N GLU A 71 3.66 15.10 8.60
CA GLU A 71 3.09 13.98 9.35
C GLU A 71 1.73 14.31 9.96
N THR A 72 1.57 15.51 10.51
CA THR A 72 0.29 15.98 11.05
C THR A 72 -0.80 15.99 9.99
N ASP A 73 -0.48 16.47 8.78
CA ASP A 73 -1.41 16.49 7.66
C ASP A 73 -1.81 15.07 7.23
N LEU A 74 -0.84 14.15 7.15
CA LEU A 74 -1.09 12.76 6.77
C LEU A 74 -1.85 11.98 7.85
N LEU A 75 -1.64 12.29 9.13
CA LEU A 75 -2.43 11.77 10.24
C LEU A 75 -3.87 12.28 10.19
N LEU A 76 -4.05 13.57 9.90
CA LEU A 76 -5.38 14.14 9.69
C LEU A 76 -6.07 13.40 8.53
N LEU A 77 -5.43 13.30 7.37
CA LEU A 77 -5.95 12.58 6.21
C LEU A 77 -6.37 11.16 6.57
N SER A 78 -5.45 10.40 7.19
CA SER A 78 -5.64 9.01 7.59
C SER A 78 -6.81 8.85 8.57
N SER A 79 -6.97 9.77 9.53
CA SER A 79 -8.08 9.74 10.50
C SER A 79 -9.46 9.77 9.83
N ILE A 80 -9.56 10.34 8.63
CA ILE A 80 -10.82 10.48 7.90
C ILE A 80 -11.07 9.29 6.98
N ILE A 81 -10.04 8.71 6.38
CA ILE A 81 -10.17 7.64 5.38
C ILE A 81 -10.01 6.22 5.95
N GLU A 82 -9.36 6.06 7.11
CA GLU A 82 -9.16 4.76 7.75
C GLU A 82 -10.49 4.03 8.00
N ASP A 83 -10.55 2.77 7.58
CA ASP A 83 -11.73 1.88 7.61
C ASP A 83 -12.98 2.45 6.89
N ARG A 84 -12.80 3.46 6.03
CA ARG A 84 -13.91 4.14 5.36
C ARG A 84 -13.93 3.82 3.87
N ASN A 85 -14.94 3.08 3.43
CA ASN A 85 -15.22 2.88 2.00
C ASN A 85 -15.95 4.10 1.40
N ASP A 86 -15.23 5.24 1.30
CA ASP A 86 -15.73 6.46 0.66
C ASP A 86 -14.92 6.77 -0.61
N ASN A 87 -15.30 6.10 -1.70
CA ASN A 87 -14.64 6.25 -2.99
C ASN A 87 -14.73 7.68 -3.55
N LYS A 88 -15.77 8.45 -3.21
CA LYS A 88 -15.90 9.86 -3.65
C LYS A 88 -14.84 10.73 -2.97
N LEU A 89 -14.65 10.54 -1.66
CA LEU A 89 -13.59 11.22 -0.92
C LEU A 89 -12.20 10.82 -1.43
N CYS A 90 -11.95 9.53 -1.65
CA CYS A 90 -10.66 9.07 -2.18
C CYS A 90 -10.35 9.68 -3.54
N LYS A 91 -11.33 9.75 -4.46
CA LYS A 91 -11.17 10.44 -5.75
C LYS A 91 -10.82 11.92 -5.58
N ARG A 92 -11.44 12.61 -4.62
CA ARG A 92 -11.14 14.02 -4.34
C ARG A 92 -9.71 14.22 -3.83
N ILE A 93 -9.23 13.32 -2.98
CA ILE A 93 -7.83 13.32 -2.49
C ILE A 93 -6.85 13.03 -3.64
N ILE A 94 -7.17 12.08 -4.52
CA ILE A 94 -6.37 11.81 -5.72
C ILE A 94 -6.31 13.04 -6.63
N SER A 95 -7.46 13.69 -6.87
CA SER A 95 -7.54 14.90 -7.70
C SER A 95 -6.83 16.11 -7.10
N SER A 96 -6.50 16.11 -5.81
CA SER A 96 -5.80 17.23 -5.17
C SER A 96 -4.28 17.19 -5.31
N GLY A 97 -3.69 16.14 -5.89
CA GLY A 97 -2.23 16.02 -6.08
C GLY A 97 -1.46 15.40 -4.90
N ILE A 98 -2.17 14.98 -3.84
CA ILE A 98 -1.54 14.39 -2.65
C ILE A 98 -0.86 13.04 -2.99
N VAL A 99 -1.48 12.24 -3.86
CA VAL A 99 -0.91 10.94 -4.27
C VAL A 99 0.41 11.13 -5.00
N GLU A 100 0.47 12.06 -5.96
CA GLU A 100 1.68 12.40 -6.69
C GLU A 100 2.78 12.94 -5.77
N SER A 101 2.41 13.74 -4.77
CA SER A 101 3.34 14.27 -3.76
C SER A 101 3.94 13.14 -2.92
N LEU A 102 3.12 12.20 -2.44
CA LEU A 102 3.58 11.01 -1.71
C LEU A 102 4.49 10.12 -2.57
N LEU A 103 4.12 9.88 -3.83
CA LEU A 103 4.95 9.07 -4.75
C LEU A 103 6.30 9.73 -5.04
N THR A 104 6.32 11.06 -5.17
CA THR A 104 7.56 11.83 -5.32
C THR A 104 8.45 11.69 -4.08
N ILE A 105 7.86 11.80 -2.89
CA ILE A 105 8.57 11.57 -1.61
C ILE A 105 9.16 10.16 -1.57
N PHE A 106 8.37 9.13 -1.87
CA PHE A 106 8.83 7.73 -1.86
C PHE A 106 9.95 7.46 -2.85
N THR A 107 9.98 8.19 -3.97
CA THR A 107 10.99 8.01 -5.01
C THR A 107 12.29 8.75 -4.68
N THR A 108 12.21 9.96 -4.12
CA THR A 108 13.34 10.91 -4.10
C THR A 108 13.92 11.19 -2.72
N ARG A 109 13.11 11.10 -1.65
CA ARG A 109 13.53 11.47 -0.30
C ARG A 109 14.46 10.41 0.31
N ASP A 110 15.39 10.79 1.19
CA ASP A 110 16.19 9.81 1.94
C ASP A 110 15.29 8.77 2.63
N LEU A 111 15.60 7.49 2.44
CA LEU A 111 14.70 6.40 2.82
C LEU A 111 14.44 6.40 4.34
N ASN A 112 15.46 6.68 5.15
CA ASN A 112 15.34 6.68 6.61
C ASN A 112 14.52 7.86 7.17
N SER A 113 14.24 8.87 6.35
CA SER A 113 13.39 10.01 6.74
C SER A 113 11.91 9.80 6.40
N ILE A 114 11.56 8.69 5.76
CA ILE A 114 10.17 8.33 5.45
C ILE A 114 9.62 7.49 6.60
N THR A 115 8.83 8.10 7.46
CA THR A 115 8.19 7.40 8.57
C THR A 115 6.99 6.58 8.12
N GLN A 116 6.53 5.66 8.98
CA GLN A 116 5.33 4.86 8.72
C GLN A 116 4.08 5.72 8.42
N THR A 117 4.00 6.95 8.93
CA THR A 117 2.88 7.85 8.68
C THR A 117 2.63 8.06 7.18
N TYR A 118 3.70 8.17 6.39
CA TYR A 118 3.59 8.35 4.94
C TYR A 118 3.10 7.08 4.23
N SER A 119 3.71 5.93 4.54
CA SER A 119 3.34 4.65 3.92
C SER A 119 1.92 4.23 4.31
N SER A 120 1.55 4.43 5.58
CA SER A 120 0.23 4.11 6.10
C SER A 120 -0.85 4.99 5.45
N ALA A 121 -0.64 6.30 5.34
CA ALA A 121 -1.57 7.19 4.65
C ALA A 121 -1.81 6.75 3.19
N PHE A 122 -0.75 6.37 2.48
CA PHE A 122 -0.87 5.83 1.12
C PHE A 122 -1.62 4.49 1.10
N PHE A 123 -1.33 3.59 2.03
CA PHE A 123 -2.04 2.31 2.15
C PHE A 123 -3.55 2.50 2.34
N GLN A 124 -3.97 3.43 3.21
CA GLN A 124 -5.39 3.73 3.44
C GLN A 124 -6.10 4.29 2.19
N LEU A 125 -5.38 4.87 1.23
CA LEU A 125 -5.95 5.25 -0.07
C LEU A 125 -6.20 4.04 -0.98
N THR A 126 -5.48 2.94 -0.77
CA THR A 126 -5.64 1.70 -1.56
C THR A 126 -6.67 0.72 -0.98
N HIS A 127 -6.95 0.80 0.33
CA HIS A 127 -7.91 -0.06 1.04
C HIS A 127 -8.66 0.74 2.12
N PRO A 128 -10.00 0.65 2.19
CA PRO A 128 -10.90 -0.28 1.52
C PRO A 128 -11.41 0.15 0.11
N SER A 129 -10.69 1.06 -0.56
CA SER A 129 -11.03 1.60 -1.88
C SER A 129 -11.39 0.58 -2.96
N SER A 130 -12.28 0.98 -3.88
CA SER A 130 -12.73 0.19 -5.02
C SER A 130 -11.64 -0.04 -6.07
N GLY A 131 -11.89 -0.99 -7.00
CA GLY A 131 -11.02 -1.22 -8.15
C GLY A 131 -10.81 0.02 -9.01
N GLU A 132 -11.84 0.85 -9.20
CA GLU A 132 -11.75 2.10 -9.95
C GLU A 132 -10.78 3.10 -9.28
N VAL A 133 -10.87 3.28 -7.96
CA VAL A 133 -9.96 4.16 -7.22
C VAL A 133 -8.52 3.65 -7.30
N ARG A 134 -8.32 2.33 -7.22
CA ARG A 134 -6.99 1.72 -7.36
C ARG A 134 -6.42 1.86 -8.77
N LEU A 135 -7.25 1.81 -9.81
CA LEU A 135 -6.83 2.12 -11.19
C LEU A 135 -6.43 3.59 -11.33
N LEU A 136 -7.16 4.53 -10.72
CA LEU A 136 -6.75 5.94 -10.70
C LEU A 136 -5.40 6.16 -9.99
N ILE A 137 -5.11 5.39 -8.93
CA ILE A 137 -3.80 5.40 -8.26
C ILE A 137 -2.73 4.77 -9.17
N TYR A 138 -3.06 3.67 -9.86
CA TYR A 138 -2.16 3.05 -10.84
C TYR A 138 -1.74 4.03 -11.95
N ASP A 139 -2.66 4.84 -12.45
CA ASP A 139 -2.39 5.87 -13.47
C ASP A 139 -1.38 6.93 -13.00
N LYS A 140 -1.13 7.04 -11.69
CA LYS A 140 -0.09 7.90 -11.10
C LYS A 140 1.30 7.27 -11.07
N LYS A 141 1.47 6.08 -11.65
CA LYS A 141 2.72 5.32 -11.72
C LYS A 141 3.33 5.07 -10.32
N PRO A 142 2.65 4.32 -9.45
CA PRO A 142 3.03 4.23 -8.04
C PRO A 142 4.22 3.31 -7.77
N PHE A 143 4.55 2.40 -8.69
CA PHE A 143 5.48 1.31 -8.42
C PHE A 143 6.94 1.72 -8.19
N PRO A 144 7.54 2.72 -8.88
CA PRO A 144 8.91 3.13 -8.58
C PRO A 144 9.12 3.54 -7.12
N GLY A 145 8.22 4.38 -6.58
CA GLY A 145 8.26 4.80 -5.18
C GLY A 145 7.95 3.65 -4.22
N LEU A 146 6.88 2.90 -4.46
CA LEU A 146 6.47 1.81 -3.55
C LEU A 146 7.50 0.67 -3.51
N THR A 147 8.11 0.30 -4.63
CA THR A 147 9.12 -0.76 -4.68
C THR A 147 10.39 -0.36 -3.93
N ARG A 148 10.77 0.93 -3.94
CA ARG A 148 11.87 1.46 -3.12
C ARG A 148 11.58 1.36 -1.62
N LEU A 149 10.33 1.55 -1.18
CA LEU A 149 9.95 1.39 0.22
C LEU A 149 10.06 -0.06 0.74
N LEU A 150 10.08 -1.06 -0.14
CA LEU A 150 10.26 -2.47 0.27
C LEU A 150 11.64 -2.73 0.91
N GLU A 151 12.62 -1.88 0.60
CA GLU A 151 13.99 -1.94 1.10
C GLU A 151 14.15 -1.20 2.44
N HIS A 152 13.07 -0.64 2.98
CA HIS A 152 13.09 0.13 4.23
C HIS A 152 13.51 -0.74 5.43
N THR A 153 14.22 -0.12 6.37
CA THR A 153 14.73 -0.78 7.58
C THR A 153 13.59 -1.10 8.55
N ASP A 154 12.68 -0.15 8.75
CA ASP A 154 11.39 -0.36 9.43
C ASP A 154 10.49 -1.28 8.60
N ILE A 155 10.15 -2.43 9.18
CA ILE A 155 9.29 -3.44 8.57
C ILE A 155 7.84 -2.97 8.39
N LEU A 156 7.38 -2.00 9.18
CA LEU A 156 6.02 -1.47 9.06
C LEU A 156 5.88 -0.65 7.78
N VAL A 157 6.87 0.18 7.45
CA VAL A 157 6.93 0.92 6.18
C VAL A 157 6.92 -0.03 4.99
N ALA A 158 7.77 -1.07 5.02
CA ALA A 158 7.81 -2.08 3.98
C ALA A 158 6.51 -2.89 3.88
N SER A 159 5.84 -3.15 5.02
CA SER A 159 4.57 -3.86 5.10
C SER A 159 3.42 -3.06 4.47
N ASP A 160 3.33 -1.77 4.76
CA ASP A 160 2.35 -0.87 4.15
C ASP A 160 2.57 -0.80 2.63
N ALA A 161 3.83 -0.66 2.20
CA ALA A 161 4.18 -0.58 0.79
C ALA A 161 3.81 -1.86 0.01
N ILE A 162 4.16 -3.05 0.52
CA ILE A 162 3.78 -4.31 -0.16
C ILE A 162 2.26 -4.52 -0.18
N ALA A 163 1.56 -4.07 0.87
CA ALA A 163 0.10 -4.12 0.89
C ALA A 163 -0.53 -3.17 -0.13
N SER A 164 0.01 -1.95 -0.29
CA SER A 164 -0.40 -1.02 -1.35
C SER A 164 -0.17 -1.60 -2.74
N ILE A 165 1.00 -2.20 -2.99
CA ILE A 165 1.31 -2.87 -4.26
C ILE A 165 0.29 -3.97 -4.54
N LEU A 166 0.04 -4.86 -3.57
CA LEU A 166 -0.95 -5.94 -3.73
C LEU A 166 -2.34 -5.37 -4.06
N ASN A 167 -2.81 -4.38 -3.31
CA ASN A 167 -4.12 -3.79 -3.52
C ASN A 167 -4.28 -3.22 -4.94
N ILE A 168 -3.27 -2.51 -5.45
CA ILE A 168 -3.24 -1.94 -6.80
C ILE A 168 -3.16 -3.03 -7.87
N GLN A 169 -2.39 -4.10 -7.64
CA GLN A 169 -2.35 -5.25 -8.56
C GLN A 169 -3.71 -5.93 -8.70
N LEU A 170 -4.42 -6.12 -7.58
CA LEU A 170 -5.74 -6.77 -7.59
C LEU A 170 -6.76 -6.05 -8.49
N SER A 171 -6.64 -4.74 -8.74
CA SER A 171 -7.53 -4.06 -9.68
C SER A 171 -7.20 -4.35 -11.15
N GLY A 172 -5.99 -4.80 -11.46
CA GLY A 172 -5.57 -5.20 -12.81
C GLY A 172 -5.99 -6.63 -13.19
N ILE A 173 -6.23 -7.50 -12.22
CA ILE A 173 -6.59 -8.91 -12.48
C ILE A 173 -7.80 -9.02 -13.41
N ASN A 174 -8.82 -8.19 -13.18
CA ASN A 174 -10.09 -8.22 -13.91
C ASN A 174 -10.08 -7.42 -15.22
N THR A 175 -8.96 -6.79 -15.60
CA THR A 175 -8.88 -6.00 -16.84
C THR A 175 -8.42 -6.81 -18.05
N THR A 176 -8.06 -8.07 -17.85
CA THR A 176 -7.52 -8.97 -18.88
C THR A 176 -7.97 -10.41 -18.59
N PRO A 177 -8.12 -11.28 -19.62
CA PRO A 177 -8.41 -12.70 -19.43
C PRO A 177 -7.41 -13.40 -18.50
N GLU A 178 -7.84 -14.44 -17.77
CA GLU A 178 -6.94 -15.19 -16.89
C GLU A 178 -5.81 -15.89 -17.66
N SER A 179 -6.06 -16.28 -18.92
CA SER A 179 -5.06 -16.89 -19.82
C SER A 179 -3.92 -15.96 -20.19
N ASP A 180 -4.09 -14.65 -19.98
CA ASP A 180 -3.15 -13.64 -20.42
C ASP A 180 -2.23 -13.24 -19.26
N PRO A 181 -0.97 -12.84 -19.55
CA PRO A 181 -0.07 -12.33 -18.52
C PRO A 181 -0.68 -11.17 -17.72
N HIS A 182 -0.30 -11.04 -16.44
CA HIS A 182 -0.82 -9.96 -15.59
C HIS A 182 -0.47 -8.57 -16.17
N PRO A 183 -1.41 -7.63 -16.30
CA PRO A 183 -1.20 -6.37 -17.01
C PRO A 183 -0.21 -5.42 -16.31
N HIS A 184 -0.01 -5.59 -15.00
CA HIS A 184 0.94 -4.80 -14.22
C HIS A 184 2.34 -5.44 -14.08
N TYR A 185 2.63 -6.56 -14.74
CA TYR A 185 3.94 -7.21 -14.59
C TYR A 185 5.08 -6.30 -15.04
N GLU A 186 5.00 -5.81 -16.28
CA GLU A 186 6.11 -5.05 -16.88
C GLU A 186 6.36 -3.74 -16.12
N THR A 187 5.30 -3.04 -15.70
CA THR A 187 5.43 -1.76 -14.97
C THR A 187 6.04 -1.91 -13.57
N ILE A 188 5.90 -3.06 -12.94
CA ILE A 188 6.60 -3.35 -11.67
C ILE A 188 8.05 -3.75 -11.93
N GLN A 189 8.29 -4.50 -13.00
CA GLN A 189 9.62 -4.94 -13.37
C GLN A 189 10.55 -3.78 -13.76
N GLU A 190 10.02 -2.68 -14.32
CA GLU A 190 10.77 -1.46 -14.67
C GLU A 190 11.62 -0.88 -13.52
N SER A 191 11.26 -1.15 -12.26
CA SER A 191 11.99 -0.68 -11.06
C SER A 191 12.63 -1.81 -10.24
N ASP A 192 12.96 -2.93 -10.90
CA ASP A 192 13.39 -4.18 -10.26
C ASP A 192 12.39 -4.70 -9.20
N GLY A 193 11.10 -4.37 -9.38
CA GLY A 193 10.09 -4.57 -8.35
C GLY A 193 9.92 -6.04 -7.97
N ILE A 194 9.99 -6.97 -8.93
CA ILE A 194 9.90 -8.41 -8.66
C ILE A 194 11.03 -8.87 -7.73
N LYS A 195 12.27 -8.46 -8.04
CA LYS A 195 13.44 -8.78 -7.22
C LYS A 195 13.30 -8.22 -5.80
N LYS A 196 12.81 -6.99 -5.66
CA LYS A 196 12.61 -6.33 -4.36
C LYS A 196 11.48 -6.97 -3.55
N ILE A 197 10.38 -7.37 -4.19
CA ILE A 197 9.30 -8.12 -3.54
C ILE A 197 9.83 -9.48 -3.04
N PHE A 198 10.61 -10.18 -3.86
CA PHE A 198 11.20 -11.46 -3.45
C PHE A 198 12.22 -11.30 -2.30
N ALA A 199 13.06 -10.25 -2.34
CA ALA A 199 13.96 -9.95 -1.23
C ALA A 199 13.20 -9.67 0.08
N LEU A 200 12.07 -8.95 0.03
CA LEU A 200 11.21 -8.73 1.20
C LEU A 200 10.59 -10.04 1.71
N PHE A 201 10.13 -10.91 0.79
CA PHE A 201 9.65 -12.25 1.15
C PHE A 201 10.72 -13.04 1.91
N GLN A 202 11.95 -13.09 1.39
CA GLN A 202 13.07 -13.81 1.99
C GLN A 202 13.53 -13.21 3.32
N LYS A 203 13.44 -11.88 3.47
CA LYS A 203 13.70 -11.19 4.75
C LYS A 203 12.80 -11.71 5.87
N ASN A 204 11.58 -12.16 5.54
CA ASN A 204 10.63 -12.78 6.49
C ASN A 204 10.46 -11.94 7.79
N GLY A 205 10.45 -10.61 7.66
CA GLY A 205 10.42 -9.71 8.81
C GLY A 205 9.06 -9.67 9.53
N SER A 206 7.98 -10.00 8.83
CA SER A 206 6.65 -10.20 9.40
C SER A 206 5.83 -11.18 8.56
N LYS A 207 4.95 -11.97 9.20
CA LYS A 207 3.98 -12.83 8.47
C LYS A 207 3.19 -12.00 7.46
N TYR A 208 2.73 -10.82 7.89
CA TYR A 208 1.96 -9.88 7.06
C TYR A 208 2.66 -9.52 5.75
N SER A 209 3.93 -9.10 5.81
CA SER A 209 4.70 -8.71 4.63
C SER A 209 5.10 -9.90 3.78
N ARG A 210 5.46 -11.03 4.41
CA ARG A 210 5.84 -12.26 3.70
C ARG A 210 4.69 -12.83 2.89
N ASP A 211 3.51 -12.97 3.50
CA ASP A 211 2.33 -13.50 2.81
C ASP A 211 1.95 -12.62 1.63
N ARG A 212 1.96 -11.29 1.82
CA ARG A 212 1.65 -10.33 0.75
C ARG A 212 2.69 -10.36 -0.36
N SER A 213 3.97 -10.55 -0.03
CA SER A 213 5.02 -10.68 -1.04
C SER A 213 4.81 -11.92 -1.90
N ALA A 214 4.48 -13.05 -1.27
CA ALA A 214 4.16 -14.29 -1.98
C ALA A 214 2.92 -14.14 -2.88
N LEU A 215 1.86 -13.51 -2.37
CA LEU A 215 0.65 -13.22 -3.14
C LEU A 215 0.93 -12.27 -4.32
N CYS A 216 1.69 -11.20 -4.11
CA CYS A 216 2.11 -10.29 -5.17
C CYS A 216 2.80 -11.05 -6.31
N ILE A 217 3.80 -11.88 -5.98
CA ILE A 217 4.52 -12.67 -6.99
C ILE A 217 3.55 -13.66 -7.67
N GLY A 218 2.73 -14.37 -6.91
CA GLY A 218 1.76 -15.32 -7.44
C GLY A 218 0.78 -14.70 -8.43
N PHE A 219 0.27 -13.49 -8.15
CA PHE A 219 -0.61 -12.78 -9.07
C PHE A 219 0.12 -12.21 -10.28
N LEU A 220 1.32 -11.67 -10.10
CA LEU A 220 2.10 -11.08 -11.19
C LEU A 220 2.52 -12.13 -12.23
N PHE A 221 2.89 -13.31 -11.78
CA PHE A 221 3.29 -14.42 -12.66
C PHE A 221 2.09 -15.24 -13.19
N ARG A 222 0.88 -14.68 -13.19
CA ARG A 222 -0.27 -15.28 -13.88
C ARG A 222 0.10 -15.61 -15.33
N ALA A 223 -0.10 -16.88 -15.71
CA ALA A 223 0.22 -17.41 -17.04
C ALA A 223 1.67 -17.16 -17.51
N ARG A 224 2.60 -16.88 -16.58
CA ARG A 224 4.01 -16.59 -16.86
C ARG A 224 4.91 -17.52 -16.06
N GLU A 225 5.99 -17.99 -16.67
CA GLU A 225 7.01 -18.79 -16.00
C GLU A 225 7.75 -17.95 -14.94
N ILE A 226 7.93 -18.50 -13.73
CA ILE A 226 8.95 -17.98 -12.80
C ILE A 226 10.26 -18.69 -13.15
N SER A 227 11.11 -18.08 -13.98
CA SER A 227 12.33 -18.75 -14.45
C SER A 227 13.39 -18.99 -13.37
N ASP A 228 13.42 -18.14 -12.34
CA ASP A 228 14.26 -18.37 -11.15
C ASP A 228 13.68 -19.55 -10.35
N GLN A 229 14.41 -20.67 -10.34
CA GLN A 229 13.97 -21.90 -9.67
C GLN A 229 13.82 -21.74 -8.15
N VAL A 230 14.66 -20.94 -7.50
CA VAL A 230 14.59 -20.72 -6.05
C VAL A 230 13.33 -19.93 -5.73
N MET A 231 13.08 -18.84 -6.46
CA MET A 231 11.86 -18.05 -6.32
C MET A 231 10.61 -18.89 -6.57
N ARG A 232 10.59 -19.69 -7.64
CA ARG A 232 9.44 -20.53 -7.99
C ARG A 232 9.12 -21.50 -6.86
N GLN A 233 10.12 -22.21 -6.34
CA GLN A 233 9.94 -23.21 -5.31
C GLN A 233 9.50 -22.58 -3.98
N GLU A 234 10.17 -21.52 -3.54
CA GLU A 234 9.84 -20.87 -2.27
C GLU A 234 8.45 -20.24 -2.28
N ILE A 235 8.06 -19.59 -3.38
CA ILE A 235 6.76 -18.93 -3.50
C ILE A 235 5.63 -19.95 -3.61
N ILE A 236 5.77 -20.99 -4.44
CA ILE A 236 4.75 -22.06 -4.55
C ILE A 236 4.56 -22.74 -3.20
N ASN A 237 5.64 -23.09 -2.50
CA ASN A 237 5.56 -23.75 -1.20
C ASN A 237 4.90 -22.86 -0.14
N HIS A 238 5.23 -21.56 -0.12
CA HIS A 238 4.58 -20.63 0.81
C HIS A 238 3.10 -20.47 0.51
N LEU A 239 2.71 -20.29 -0.76
CA LEU A 239 1.31 -20.19 -1.16
C LEU A 239 0.52 -21.47 -0.83
N LYS A 240 1.11 -22.66 -0.98
CA LYS A 240 0.50 -23.93 -0.53
C LYS A 240 0.23 -23.92 0.98
N SER A 241 1.15 -23.38 1.78
CA SER A 241 0.97 -23.29 3.24
C SER A 241 -0.20 -22.38 3.65
N LEU A 242 -0.47 -21.33 2.87
CA LEU A 242 -1.58 -20.40 3.11
C LEU A 242 -2.96 -21.02 2.83
N LEU A 243 -3.04 -22.20 2.22
CA LEU A 243 -4.31 -22.93 2.05
C LEU A 243 -4.90 -23.44 3.36
N ASN A 244 -4.11 -23.44 4.45
CA ASN A 244 -4.55 -23.78 5.79
C ASN A 244 -4.57 -22.55 6.71
N ASP A 245 -4.55 -21.34 6.15
CA ASP A 245 -4.59 -20.12 6.96
C ASP A 245 -5.97 -19.95 7.62
N SER A 246 -5.97 -19.48 8.87
CA SER A 246 -7.21 -19.16 9.58
C SER A 246 -7.97 -17.98 8.98
N ASP A 247 -7.29 -17.09 8.25
CA ASP A 247 -7.90 -15.99 7.52
C ASP A 247 -8.39 -16.48 6.14
N ALA A 248 -9.71 -16.64 6.02
CA ALA A 248 -10.37 -17.09 4.79
C ALA A 248 -10.05 -16.22 3.57
N LEU A 249 -9.76 -14.92 3.75
CA LEU A 249 -9.38 -14.06 2.63
C LEU A 249 -7.98 -14.39 2.13
N GLN A 250 -7.05 -14.74 3.03
CA GLN A 250 -5.70 -15.17 2.64
C GLN A 250 -5.73 -16.53 1.96
N GLU A 251 -6.51 -17.47 2.51
CA GLU A 251 -6.72 -18.79 1.92
C GLU A 251 -7.23 -18.68 0.48
N GLU A 252 -8.27 -17.88 0.27
CA GLU A 252 -8.87 -17.70 -1.06
C GLU A 252 -7.88 -17.05 -2.05
N ARG A 253 -7.15 -16.02 -1.61
CA ARG A 253 -6.12 -15.38 -2.45
C ARG A 253 -5.01 -16.35 -2.81
N ALA A 254 -4.62 -17.24 -1.90
CA ALA A 254 -3.61 -18.26 -2.17
C ALA A 254 -4.09 -19.27 -3.20
N LYS A 255 -5.36 -19.71 -3.14
CA LYS A 255 -5.97 -20.57 -4.17
C LYS A 255 -5.90 -19.92 -5.55
N VAL A 256 -6.34 -18.66 -5.66
CA VAL A 256 -6.32 -17.93 -6.93
C VAL A 256 -4.88 -17.74 -7.44
N ALA A 257 -3.93 -17.38 -6.57
CA ALA A 257 -2.54 -17.23 -6.95
C ALA A 257 -1.92 -18.55 -7.48
N LEU A 258 -2.18 -19.68 -6.82
CA LEU A 258 -1.73 -21.00 -7.28
C LEU A 258 -2.36 -21.38 -8.63
N LYS A 259 -3.68 -21.15 -8.79
CA LYS A 259 -4.36 -21.34 -10.08
C LYS A 259 -3.69 -20.53 -11.19
N TYR A 260 -3.39 -19.26 -10.94
CA TYR A 260 -2.74 -18.37 -11.91
C TYR A 260 -1.33 -18.79 -12.28
N LEU A 261 -0.52 -19.20 -11.31
CA LEU A 261 0.81 -19.75 -11.57
C LEU A 261 0.73 -21.03 -12.42
N SER A 262 -0.24 -21.91 -12.15
CA SER A 262 -0.40 -23.18 -12.84
C SER A 262 -0.83 -23.08 -14.31
N MET A 263 -1.22 -21.89 -14.77
CA MET A 263 -1.51 -21.64 -16.18
C MET A 263 -0.24 -21.71 -17.04
N ASN A 264 0.94 -21.55 -16.44
CA ASN A 264 2.20 -21.86 -17.08
C ASN A 264 2.64 -23.31 -16.77
N THR A 265 3.11 -24.02 -17.79
CA THR A 265 3.45 -25.46 -17.70
C THR A 265 4.61 -25.76 -16.76
N VAL A 266 5.65 -24.92 -16.72
CA VAL A 266 6.82 -25.12 -15.85
C VAL A 266 6.43 -24.99 -14.38
N ASN A 267 5.71 -23.92 -14.03
CA ASN A 267 5.19 -23.70 -12.68
C ASN A 267 4.23 -24.84 -12.27
N LYS A 268 3.38 -25.29 -13.20
CA LYS A 268 2.44 -26.39 -12.96
C LYS A 268 3.18 -27.69 -12.62
N THR A 269 4.18 -28.07 -13.41
CA THR A 269 4.97 -29.29 -13.18
C THR A 269 5.65 -29.26 -11.81
N GLU A 270 6.22 -28.12 -11.40
CA GLU A 270 6.82 -27.99 -10.07
C GLU A 270 5.77 -28.10 -8.95
N MET A 271 4.58 -27.54 -9.18
CA MET A 271 3.49 -27.61 -8.21
C MET A 271 3.02 -29.06 -7.99
N GLU A 272 2.91 -29.86 -9.05
CA GLU A 272 2.40 -31.24 -9.06
C GLU A 272 3.44 -32.30 -8.62
N ALA A 273 4.73 -31.95 -8.52
CA ALA A 273 5.84 -32.90 -8.27
C ALA A 273 5.71 -33.75 -6.98
N GLU A 274 4.84 -33.35 -6.04
CA GLU A 274 4.58 -34.04 -4.77
C GLU A 274 3.12 -34.54 -4.63
N GLY A 275 2.41 -34.70 -5.75
CA GLY A 275 1.01 -35.16 -5.75
C GLY A 275 0.01 -34.09 -5.28
N PHE A 276 0.44 -32.83 -5.19
CA PHE A 276 -0.41 -31.72 -4.84
C PHE A 276 -1.48 -31.49 -5.93
N THR A 277 -2.73 -31.38 -5.50
CA THR A 277 -3.86 -31.06 -6.39
C THR A 277 -4.09 -29.56 -6.40
N ILE A 278 -3.99 -28.96 -7.59
CA ILE A 278 -4.17 -27.52 -7.78
C ILE A 278 -5.62 -27.14 -7.46
N PRO A 279 -5.85 -26.11 -6.61
CA PRO A 279 -7.18 -25.61 -6.33
C PRO A 279 -7.93 -25.23 -7.61
N LYS A 280 -9.24 -25.50 -7.63
CA LYS A 280 -10.12 -25.12 -8.75
C LYS A 280 -10.55 -23.66 -8.64
#